data_AF-A0A8B7AVA7-F1
#
_entry.id   AF-A0A8B7AVA7-F1
#
_cell.length_a   1.000
_cell.length_b   1.000
_cell.length_c   1.000
_cell.angle_alpha   90.00
_cell.angle_beta   90.00
_cell.angle_gamma   90.00
#
_symmetry.space_group_name_H-M   'P 1'
#
loop_
_entity.id
_entity.type
_entity.pdbx_description
1 polymer ?
#
loop_
_entity_poly.entity_id
_entity_poly.type
_entity_poly.pdbx_seq_one_letter_code
_entity_poly.pdbx_strand_id
1 'polypeptide(L)'
;MKAVSLLLLPVLGLLVSGKSLCPVDEAINQKIQEGTSFQFLRAVRNIHLDCNTVTSRGDLASCPAGFAVTGCTCGSACGSWDVRADTTCHCQCAGIDWTGARCCRVQILF
;
A
#
# COMPACT_ATOMS: atom_id res chain seq x y z
N MET A 1 -48.13 -46.44 9.09
CA MET A 1 -47.22 -45.47 9.75
C MET A 1 -46.02 -45.16 8.85
N LYS A 2 -46.19 -44.44 7.73
CA LYS A 2 -45.06 -43.99 6.87
C LYS A 2 -45.28 -42.67 6.14
N ALA A 3 -46.53 -42.17 6.08
CA ALA A 3 -46.85 -40.94 5.34
C ALA A 3 -46.54 -39.63 6.11
N VAL A 4 -46.43 -39.68 7.44
CA VAL A 4 -46.22 -38.47 8.27
C VAL A 4 -44.79 -37.92 8.14
N SER A 5 -43.81 -38.79 7.84
CA SER A 5 -42.40 -38.39 7.78
C SER A 5 -42.03 -37.54 6.56
N LEU A 6 -42.82 -37.60 5.48
CA LEU A 6 -42.54 -36.89 4.21
C LEU A 6 -43.09 -35.46 4.17
N LEU A 7 -44.02 -35.11 5.06
CA LEU A 7 -44.60 -33.76 5.17
C LEU A 7 -43.80 -32.82 6.09
N LEU A 8 -42.80 -33.34 6.81
CA LEU A 8 -41.94 -32.54 7.70
C LEU A 8 -40.70 -31.98 6.99
N LEU A 9 -40.30 -32.55 5.85
CA LEU A 9 -39.15 -32.08 5.06
C LEU A 9 -39.31 -30.67 4.45
N PRO A 10 -40.48 -30.22 3.95
CA PRO A 10 -40.64 -28.88 3.40
C PRO A 10 -40.66 -27.80 4.48
N VAL A 11 -41.11 -28.14 5.70
CA VAL A 11 -41.19 -27.22 6.83
C VAL A 11 -39.80 -26.94 7.42
N LEU A 12 -38.92 -27.95 7.46
CA LEU A 12 -37.51 -27.75 7.83
C LEU A 12 -36.74 -26.90 6.79
N GLY A 13 -37.09 -26.98 5.51
CA GLY A 13 -36.49 -26.16 4.45
C GLY A 13 -36.82 -24.66 4.55
N LEU A 14 -37.95 -24.30 5.17
CA LEU A 14 -38.35 -22.90 5.38
C LEU A 14 -37.69 -22.26 6.61
N LEU A 15 -37.16 -23.07 7.54
CA LEU A 15 -36.39 -22.60 8.71
C LEU A 15 -34.91 -22.35 8.36
N VAL A 16 -34.45 -22.87 7.21
CA VAL A 16 -33.14 -22.55 6.63
C VAL A 16 -33.31 -21.45 5.56
N SER A 17 -34.09 -20.42 5.91
CA SER A 17 -33.99 -19.17 5.18
C SER A 17 -32.68 -18.54 5.62
N GLY A 18 -31.64 -18.65 4.79
CA GLY A 18 -30.32 -18.04 4.98
C GLY A 18 -30.37 -16.52 4.95
N LYS A 19 -31.21 -15.92 5.80
CA LYS A 19 -31.11 -14.52 6.18
C LYS A 19 -29.82 -14.44 7.00
N SER A 20 -28.92 -13.56 6.57
CA SER A 20 -27.69 -13.22 7.29
C SER A 20 -27.91 -13.35 8.80
N LEU A 21 -27.06 -14.13 9.47
CA LEU A 21 -27.16 -14.38 10.92
C LEU A 21 -27.22 -13.07 11.73
N CYS A 22 -26.80 -11.95 11.12
CA CYS A 22 -26.84 -10.60 11.65
C CYS A 22 -27.35 -9.58 10.60
N PRO A 23 -28.67 -9.38 10.43
CA PRO A 23 -29.22 -8.49 9.41
C PRO A 23 -28.92 -7.00 9.64
N VAL A 24 -28.71 -6.60 10.89
CA VAL A 24 -28.27 -5.23 11.24
C VAL A 24 -26.83 -5.01 10.81
N ASP A 25 -25.94 -5.97 11.12
CA ASP A 25 -24.54 -5.93 10.73
C ASP A 25 -24.36 -5.93 9.21
N GLU A 26 -25.20 -6.67 8.48
CA GLU A 26 -25.20 -6.65 7.01
C GLU A 26 -25.56 -5.26 6.46
N ALA A 27 -26.59 -4.62 7.02
CA ALA A 27 -26.98 -3.27 6.63
C ALA A 27 -25.89 -2.23 6.97
N ILE A 28 -25.21 -2.39 8.11
CA ILE A 28 -24.06 -1.55 8.50
C ILE A 28 -22.90 -1.75 7.51
N ASN A 29 -22.57 -3.00 7.18
CA ASN A 29 -21.49 -3.32 6.25
C ASN A 29 -21.77 -2.75 4.85
N GLN A 30 -23.00 -2.87 4.34
CA GLN A 30 -23.42 -2.23 3.10
C GLN A 30 -23.24 -0.71 3.17
N LYS A 31 -23.65 -0.08 4.28
CA LYS A 31 -23.51 1.38 4.42
C LYS A 31 -22.06 1.84 4.48
N ILE A 32 -21.19 1.06 5.14
CA ILE A 32 -19.74 1.29 5.18
C ILE A 32 -19.18 1.18 3.77
N GLN A 33 -19.51 0.14 2.99
CA GLN A 33 -18.99 -0.02 1.63
C GLN A 33 -19.42 1.13 0.71
N GLU A 34 -20.70 1.52 0.75
CA GLU A 34 -21.20 2.67 0.01
C GLU A 34 -20.44 3.95 0.35
N GLY A 35 -20.33 4.27 1.65
CA GLY A 35 -19.66 5.47 2.12
C GLY A 35 -18.15 5.46 1.87
N THR A 36 -17.51 4.31 2.04
CA THR A 36 -16.05 4.17 1.93
C THR A 36 -15.61 4.28 0.48
N SER A 37 -16.37 3.75 -0.48
CA SER A 37 -15.99 3.79 -1.90
C SER A 37 -15.71 5.21 -2.41
N PHE A 38 -16.61 6.15 -2.11
CA PHE A 38 -16.46 7.56 -2.50
C PHE A 38 -15.33 8.25 -1.74
N GLN A 39 -15.27 8.03 -0.42
CA GLN A 39 -14.25 8.68 0.42
C GLN A 39 -12.84 8.15 0.13
N PHE A 40 -12.71 6.87 -0.17
CA PHE A 40 -11.46 6.24 -0.57
C PHE A 40 -10.91 6.86 -1.86
N LEU A 41 -11.75 6.99 -2.90
CA LEU A 41 -11.33 7.64 -4.15
C LEU A 41 -10.89 9.09 -3.92
N ARG A 42 -11.58 9.82 -3.05
CA ARG A 42 -11.20 11.19 -2.68
C ARG A 42 -9.88 11.24 -1.92
N ALA A 43 -9.67 10.33 -0.96
CA ALA A 43 -8.44 10.23 -0.19
C ALA A 43 -7.25 9.84 -1.09
N VAL A 44 -7.42 8.88 -1.99
CA VAL A 44 -6.36 8.45 -2.92
C VAL A 44 -5.97 9.56 -3.88
N ARG A 45 -6.90 10.40 -4.33
CA ARG A 45 -6.58 11.58 -5.17
C ARG A 45 -5.68 12.59 -4.46
N ASN A 46 -5.70 12.62 -3.14
CA ASN A 46 -4.88 13.49 -2.31
C ASN A 46 -3.56 12.83 -1.88
N ILE A 47 -3.26 11.63 -2.39
CA ILE A 47 -1.97 10.99 -2.19
C ILE A 47 -0.98 11.52 -3.21
N HIS A 48 0.14 12.03 -2.73
CA HIS A 48 1.25 12.52 -3.53
C HIS A 48 2.54 11.78 -3.19
N LEU A 49 3.45 11.73 -4.16
CA LEU A 49 4.84 11.34 -3.93
C LEU A 49 5.66 12.60 -3.65
N ASP A 50 6.06 12.78 -2.40
CA ASP A 50 7.01 13.82 -2.00
C ASP A 50 8.43 13.27 -2.22
N CYS A 51 9.12 13.85 -3.19
CA CYS A 51 10.42 13.37 -3.66
C CYS A 51 11.46 14.49 -3.69
N ASN A 52 12.58 14.26 -3.01
CA ASN A 52 13.71 15.17 -2.96
C ASN A 52 14.99 14.42 -3.32
N THR A 53 16.04 15.16 -3.68
CA THR A 53 17.36 14.57 -3.96
C THR A 53 18.33 15.00 -2.87
N VAL A 54 18.97 14.03 -2.22
CA VAL A 54 20.07 14.27 -1.29
C VAL A 54 21.37 14.00 -2.01
N THR A 55 22.27 14.98 -2.01
CA THR A 55 23.61 14.82 -2.59
C THR A 55 24.66 14.93 -1.50
N SER A 56 25.76 14.19 -1.67
CA SER A 56 26.92 14.23 -0.78
C SER A 56 28.19 14.04 -1.60
N ARG A 57 29.32 14.54 -1.07
CA ARG A 57 30.64 14.22 -1.62
C ARG A 57 30.99 12.77 -1.33
N GLY A 58 31.80 12.18 -2.21
CA GLY A 58 32.20 10.78 -2.12
C GLY A 58 31.15 9.81 -2.67
N ASP A 59 31.29 8.55 -2.31
CA ASP A 59 30.58 7.40 -2.86
C ASP A 59 29.26 7.06 -2.19
N LEU A 60 28.83 7.83 -1.16
CA LEU A 60 27.63 7.55 -0.39
C LEU A 60 26.70 8.76 -0.30
N ALA A 61 25.40 8.54 -0.48
CA ALA A 61 24.36 9.50 -0.13
C ALA A 61 23.17 8.78 0.52
N SER A 62 22.71 9.27 1.67
CA SER A 62 21.64 8.62 2.45
C SER A 62 20.37 9.46 2.47
N CYS A 63 19.24 8.81 2.25
CA CYS A 63 17.93 9.42 2.44
C CYS A 63 17.64 9.64 3.93
N PRO A 64 16.90 10.71 4.28
CA PRO A 64 16.46 10.92 5.65
C PRO A 64 15.43 9.86 6.06
N ALA A 65 15.28 9.67 7.37
CA ALA A 65 14.29 8.74 7.92
C ALA A 65 12.87 9.05 7.38
N GLY A 66 12.14 7.99 7.02
CA GLY A 66 10.80 8.11 6.43
C GLY A 66 10.77 8.32 4.91
N PHE A 67 11.92 8.35 4.24
CA PHE A 67 12.02 8.32 2.79
C PHE A 67 12.69 7.03 2.31
N ALA A 68 12.20 6.48 1.22
CA ALA A 68 12.82 5.36 0.51
C ALA A 68 13.69 5.86 -0.64
N VAL A 69 14.78 5.14 -0.92
CA VAL A 69 15.59 5.37 -2.12
C VAL A 69 14.81 4.84 -3.32
N THR A 70 14.53 5.70 -4.31
CA THR A 70 13.90 5.32 -5.58
C THR A 70 14.87 5.29 -6.75
N GLY A 71 16.07 5.83 -6.56
CA GLY A 71 17.16 5.77 -7.53
C GLY A 71 18.40 6.47 -7.03
N CYS A 72 19.53 6.14 -7.63
CA CYS A 72 20.81 6.78 -7.36
C CYS A 72 21.38 7.41 -8.62
N THR A 73 22.23 8.41 -8.41
CA THR A 73 23.04 9.03 -9.46
C THR A 73 24.44 9.24 -8.91
N CYS A 74 25.43 9.11 -9.77
CA CYS A 74 26.83 9.19 -9.40
C CYS A 74 27.51 10.24 -10.28
N GLY A 75 28.47 10.94 -9.69
CA GLY A 75 29.38 11.78 -10.45
C GLY A 75 30.34 10.95 -11.33
N SER A 76 31.23 11.65 -12.04
CA SER A 76 32.23 11.03 -12.92
C SER A 76 31.66 10.07 -13.99
N ALA A 77 30.41 10.31 -14.40
CA ALA A 77 29.66 9.46 -15.33
C ALA A 77 29.56 7.98 -14.91
N CYS A 78 29.64 7.68 -13.60
CA CYS A 78 29.49 6.31 -13.10
C CYS A 78 28.03 5.84 -13.17
N GLY A 79 27.78 4.71 -13.83
CA GLY A 79 26.45 4.08 -13.89
C GLY A 79 26.25 2.92 -12.91
N SER A 80 27.30 2.54 -12.17
CA SER A 80 27.28 1.39 -11.26
C SER A 80 27.04 1.83 -9.83
N TRP A 81 25.89 1.47 -9.28
CA TRP A 81 25.50 1.79 -7.91
C TRP A 81 24.63 0.69 -7.30
N ASP A 82 24.59 0.66 -5.96
CA ASP A 82 23.70 -0.18 -5.17
C ASP A 82 23.02 0.65 -4.07
N VAL A 83 21.94 0.09 -3.50
CA VAL A 83 21.28 0.64 -2.31
C VAL A 83 21.62 -0.24 -1.11
N ARG A 84 22.19 0.37 -0.08
CA ARG A 84 22.55 -0.26 1.19
C ARG A 84 21.49 0.05 2.24
N ALA A 85 21.11 -1.00 2.98
CA ALA A 85 20.12 -0.90 4.07
C ALA A 85 18.83 -0.16 3.66
N ASP A 86 18.46 -0.26 2.38
CA ASP A 86 17.29 0.38 1.77
C ASP A 86 17.23 1.93 1.83
N THR A 87 18.25 2.58 2.39
CA THR A 87 18.27 4.03 2.64
C THR A 87 19.44 4.77 2.02
N THR A 88 20.50 4.06 1.63
CA THR A 88 21.77 4.69 1.25
C THR A 88 22.21 4.27 -0.14
N CYS A 89 22.31 5.22 -1.06
CA CYS A 89 22.97 5.02 -2.35
C CYS A 89 24.47 4.88 -2.16
N HIS A 90 25.06 3.89 -2.82
CA HIS A 90 26.50 3.67 -2.90
C HIS A 90 26.95 3.59 -4.37
N CYS A 91 27.82 4.49 -4.79
CA CYS A 91 28.41 4.51 -6.12
C CYS A 91 29.69 3.68 -6.15
N GLN A 92 29.77 2.71 -7.05
CA GLN A 92 30.77 1.64 -6.99
C GLN A 92 32.04 1.91 -7.80
N CYS A 93 32.04 2.92 -8.68
CA CYS A 93 33.22 3.20 -9.50
C CYS A 93 34.37 3.77 -8.65
N ALA A 94 35.60 3.65 -9.14
CA ALA A 94 36.73 4.31 -8.50
C ALA A 94 36.69 5.83 -8.74
N GLY A 95 37.11 6.61 -7.75
CA GLY A 95 37.29 8.07 -7.89
C GLY A 95 35.99 8.88 -7.93
N ILE A 96 34.91 8.42 -7.28
CA ILE A 96 33.65 9.15 -7.21
C ILE A 96 33.85 10.51 -6.52
N ASP A 97 33.49 11.57 -7.22
CA ASP A 97 33.46 12.95 -6.76
C ASP A 97 32.23 13.23 -5.88
N TRP A 98 31.06 12.74 -6.27
CA TRP A 98 29.81 12.89 -5.51
C TRP A 98 28.79 11.80 -5.83
N THR A 99 27.85 11.62 -4.90
CA THR A 99 26.73 10.67 -5.01
C THR A 99 25.43 11.40 -4.72
N GLY A 100 24.36 11.04 -5.43
CA GLY A 100 23.01 11.54 -5.21
C GLY A 100 22.03 10.39 -4.98
N ALA A 101 21.17 10.52 -3.97
CA ALA A 101 20.06 9.63 -3.70
C ALA A 101 18.74 10.35 -3.99
N ARG A 102 17.87 9.74 -4.81
CA ARG A 102 16.49 10.18 -4.99
C ARG A 102 15.63 9.56 -3.88
N CYS A 103 15.11 10.40 -3.01
CA CYS A 103 14.42 10.03 -1.80
C CYS A 103 12.94 10.37 -1.95
N CYS A 104 12.06 9.39 -1.86
CA CYS A 104 10.62 9.59 -1.99
C CYS A 104 9.84 9.01 -0.81
N ARG A 105 8.68 9.60 -0.52
CA ARG A 105 7.68 9.05 0.39
C ARG A 105 6.27 9.31 -0.11
N VAL A 106 5.34 8.51 0.36
CA VAL A 106 3.91 8.77 0.18
C VAL A 106 3.49 9.83 1.20
N GLN A 107 2.86 10.91 0.74
CA GLN A 107 2.35 11.99 1.57
C GLN A 107 0.88 12.26 1.23
N ILE A 108 0.05 12.41 2.25
CA ILE A 108 -1.35 12.82 2.11
C ILE A 108 -1.41 14.34 2.28
N LEU A 109 -2.00 15.03 1.30
CA LEU A 109 -2.33 16.45 1.42
C LEU A 109 -3.76 16.57 1.97
N PHE A 110 -3.91 17.27 3.08
CA PHE A 110 -5.21 17.57 3.69
C PHE A 110 -5.72 18.92 3.24
#